data_AF-A0A1E8GKS5-F1
#
_entry.id   AF-A0A1E8GKS5-F1
#
_cell.length_a   1.000
_cell.length_b   1.000
_cell.length_c   1.000
_cell.angle_alpha   90.00
_cell.angle_beta   90.00
_cell.angle_gamma   90.00
#
_symmetry.space_group_name_H-M   'P 1'
#
loop_
_entity.id
_entity.type
_entity.pdbx_description
1 polymer ?
#
loop_
_entity_poly.entity_id
_entity_poly.type
_entity_poly.pdbx_seq_one_letter_code
_entity_poly.pdbx_strand_id
1 'polypeptide(L)'
;MKAYRIWDKYDSEKGQKIVFGNTVREVKRDNFCCDMFEDVEWTAFMVKREPAFDDMENLPPAEFAYERALEGWRYFDYYVSEPCTDECTKEEYIEWYKKTFEEEV
;
A
#
# COMPACT_ATOMS: atom_id res chain seq x y z
N MET A 1 -5.18 14.23 -2.92
CA MET A 1 -4.67 13.66 -4.20
C MET A 1 -5.49 12.43 -4.53
N LYS A 2 -5.35 11.84 -5.73
CA LYS A 2 -6.08 10.62 -6.10
C LYS A 2 -5.21 9.39 -5.85
N ALA A 3 -5.78 8.37 -5.19
CA ALA A 3 -5.08 7.13 -4.89
C ALA A 3 -5.12 6.11 -6.04
N TYR A 4 -4.02 5.40 -6.24
CA TYR A 4 -3.88 4.42 -7.30
C TYR A 4 -3.20 3.19 -6.75
N ARG A 5 -3.70 2.03 -7.13
CA ARG A 5 -3.04 0.75 -6.99
C ARG A 5 -2.08 0.54 -8.15
N ILE A 6 -0.84 0.18 -7.85
CA ILE A 6 0.18 -0.25 -8.81
C ILE A 6 0.61 -1.68 -8.54
N TRP A 7 0.82 -2.46 -9.60
CA TRP A 7 1.24 -3.86 -9.53
C TRP A 7 1.80 -4.37 -10.87
N ASP A 8 2.55 -5.47 -10.83
CA ASP A 8 2.92 -6.24 -12.01
C ASP A 8 1.77 -7.21 -12.34
N LYS A 9 1.22 -7.15 -13.56
CA LYS A 9 0.14 -8.05 -13.96
C LYS A 9 0.57 -9.51 -14.14
N TYR A 10 1.87 -9.76 -14.27
CA TYR A 10 2.42 -11.10 -14.51
C TYR A 10 3.02 -11.73 -13.25
N ASP A 11 3.35 -10.92 -12.25
CA ASP A 11 3.98 -11.37 -11.02
C ASP A 11 3.22 -10.82 -9.80
N SER A 12 2.35 -11.67 -9.24
CA SER A 12 1.61 -11.34 -8.03
C SER A 12 2.47 -11.40 -6.76
N GLU A 13 3.62 -12.08 -6.80
CA GLU A 13 4.50 -12.25 -5.64
C GLU A 13 5.29 -10.97 -5.34
N LYS A 14 5.53 -10.12 -6.36
CA LYS A 14 6.09 -8.76 -6.17
C LYS A 14 5.22 -7.84 -5.30
N GLY A 15 3.97 -8.22 -5.07
CA GLY A 15 3.04 -7.45 -4.26
C GLY A 15 2.48 -6.23 -5.00
N GLN A 16 1.90 -5.32 -4.23
CA GLN A 16 1.11 -4.20 -4.74
C GLN A 16 1.25 -3.01 -3.79
N LYS A 17 1.15 -1.80 -4.35
CA LYS A 17 1.31 -0.57 -3.57
C LYS A 17 0.20 0.43 -3.89
N ILE A 18 -0.24 1.16 -2.86
CA ILE A 18 -1.05 2.38 -3.03
C ILE A 18 -0.11 3.57 -3.16
N VAL A 19 -0.32 4.37 -4.20
CA VAL A 19 0.41 5.60 -4.49
C VAL A 19 -0.56 6.72 -4.83
N PHE A 20 -0.14 7.96 -4.62
CA PHE A 20 -0.98 9.13 -4.82
C PHE A 20 -0.48 9.94 -6.02
N GLY A 21 -1.41 10.42 -6.86
CA GLY A 21 -1.11 11.27 -8.01
C GLY A 21 -2.33 12.03 -8.50
N ASN A 22 -2.16 12.89 -9.51
CA ASN A 22 -3.29 13.60 -10.13
C ASN A 22 -3.87 12.80 -11.29
N THR A 23 -3.04 12.08 -12.04
CA THR A 23 -3.48 11.29 -13.20
C THR A 23 -2.82 9.91 -13.27
N VAL A 24 -3.49 8.96 -13.94
CA VAL A 24 -2.91 7.63 -14.24
C VAL A 24 -1.54 7.75 -14.92
N ARG A 25 -1.41 8.69 -15.86
CA ARG A 25 -0.17 8.87 -16.65
C ARG A 25 1.00 9.33 -15.79
N GLU A 26 0.75 10.27 -14.88
CA GLU A 26 1.72 10.77 -13.91
C GLU A 26 2.17 9.63 -12.99
N VAL A 27 1.22 8.94 -12.36
CA VAL A 27 1.53 7.79 -11.49
C VAL A 27 2.33 6.73 -12.22
N LYS A 28 1.94 6.42 -13.46
CA LYS A 28 2.64 5.41 -14.25
C LYS A 28 4.09 5.81 -14.53
N ARG A 29 4.32 7.06 -14.91
CA ARG A 29 5.65 7.60 -15.18
C ARG A 29 6.53 7.62 -13.91
N ASP A 30 5.96 8.04 -12.79
CA ASP A 30 6.74 8.33 -11.57
C ASP A 30 7.03 7.09 -10.72
N ASN A 31 6.31 5.98 -10.93
CA ASN A 31 6.48 4.74 -10.17
C ASN A 31 6.97 3.54 -11.01
N PHE A 32 7.11 3.73 -12.32
CA PHE A 32 7.75 2.72 -13.16
C PHE A 32 9.26 2.66 -12.88
N CYS A 33 9.84 1.45 -12.87
CA CYS A 33 11.23 1.22 -12.49
C CYS A 33 11.59 1.70 -11.07
N CYS A 34 10.66 1.70 -10.11
CA CYS A 34 11.03 1.79 -8.69
C CYS A 34 11.52 0.44 -8.18
N ASP A 35 12.06 0.38 -6.95
CA ASP A 35 12.65 -0.83 -6.35
C ASP A 35 11.76 -2.09 -6.44
N MET A 36 10.43 -1.93 -6.37
CA MET A 36 9.47 -3.03 -6.50
C MET A 36 9.24 -3.49 -7.95
N PHE A 37 9.49 -2.61 -8.92
CA PHE A 37 9.15 -2.79 -10.33
C PHE A 37 10.35 -2.59 -11.27
N GLU A 38 11.58 -2.80 -10.80
CA GLU A 38 12.82 -2.59 -11.58
C GLU A 38 12.84 -3.44 -12.86
N ASP A 39 12.49 -4.73 -12.74
CA ASP A 39 12.49 -5.70 -13.85
C ASP A 39 11.13 -5.82 -14.57
N VAL A 40 10.19 -4.91 -14.32
CA VAL A 40 8.84 -5.02 -14.88
C VAL A 40 8.76 -4.32 -16.22
N GLU A 41 8.21 -5.00 -17.23
CA GLU A 41 7.98 -4.37 -18.53
C GLU A 41 6.95 -3.23 -18.40
N TRP A 42 7.13 -2.15 -19.16
CA TRP A 42 6.18 -1.02 -19.15
C TRP A 42 4.74 -1.44 -19.47
N THR A 43 4.57 -2.44 -20.32
CA THR A 43 3.28 -3.04 -20.70
C THR A 43 2.69 -3.93 -19.62
N ALA A 44 3.51 -4.44 -18.69
CA ALA A 44 3.13 -5.25 -17.56
C ALA A 44 2.79 -4.41 -16.31
N PHE A 45 3.39 -3.23 -16.20
CA PHE A 45 3.13 -2.30 -15.11
C PHE A 45 1.72 -1.70 -15.20
N MET A 46 0.88 -2.09 -14.23
CA MET A 46 -0.52 -1.69 -14.17
C MET A 46 -0.72 -0.58 -13.15
N VAL A 47 -1.64 0.32 -13.49
CA VAL A 47 -2.08 1.41 -12.62
C VAL A 47 -3.60 1.46 -12.67
N LYS A 48 -4.26 1.40 -11.52
CA LYS A 48 -5.72 1.47 -11.41
C LYS A 48 -6.10 2.41 -10.29
N ARG A 49 -7.20 3.15 -10.48
CA ARG A 49 -7.78 4.00 -9.43
C ARG A 49 -8.21 3.16 -8.24
N GLU A 50 -7.92 3.66 -7.04
CA GLU A 50 -8.38 3.09 -5.78
C GLU A 50 -9.06 4.16 -4.93
N PRO A 51 -10.34 4.50 -5.23
CA PRO A 51 -11.00 5.66 -4.64
C PRO A 51 -11.20 5.59 -3.13
N ALA A 52 -11.17 4.40 -2.54
CA ALA A 52 -11.29 4.19 -1.09
C ALA A 52 -10.22 4.94 -0.29
N PHE A 53 -9.07 5.23 -0.92
CA PHE A 53 -7.96 5.93 -0.29
C PHE A 53 -7.77 7.36 -0.79
N ASP A 54 -8.73 7.94 -1.50
CA ASP A 54 -8.61 9.33 -1.94
C ASP A 54 -8.41 10.28 -0.75
N ASP A 55 -7.57 11.31 -0.95
CA ASP A 55 -7.31 12.38 0.03
C ASP A 55 -6.65 11.91 1.34
N MET A 56 -6.12 10.68 1.37
CA MET A 56 -5.37 10.10 2.49
C MET A 56 -3.84 10.27 2.38
N GLU A 57 -3.31 11.04 1.41
CA GLU A 57 -1.87 11.14 1.16
C GLU A 57 -1.03 11.69 2.33
N ASN A 58 -1.68 12.41 3.25
CA ASN A 58 -1.03 13.05 4.39
C ASN A 58 -1.31 12.33 5.72
N LEU A 59 -1.97 11.16 5.69
CA LEU A 59 -2.15 10.37 6.90
C LEU A 59 -0.79 9.86 7.41
N PRO A 60 -0.59 9.82 8.74
CA PRO A 60 0.55 9.14 9.32
C PRO A 60 0.63 7.67 8.85
N PRO A 61 1.82 7.08 8.68
CA PRO A 61 1.97 5.72 8.17
C PRO A 61 1.11 4.67 8.88
N ALA A 62 1.10 4.69 10.22
CA ALA A 62 0.29 3.78 11.03
C ALA A 62 -1.22 3.97 10.82
N GLU A 63 -1.68 5.22 10.66
CA GLU A 63 -3.10 5.49 10.38
C GLU A 63 -3.48 5.05 8.98
N PHE A 64 -2.64 5.30 7.98
CA PHE A 64 -2.87 4.85 6.62
C PHE A 64 -2.87 3.31 6.52
N ALA A 65 -2.02 2.63 7.28
CA ALA A 65 -2.01 1.18 7.37
C ALA A 65 -3.31 0.61 7.95
N TYR A 66 -3.93 1.30 8.91
CA TYR A 66 -5.22 0.92 9.46
C TYR A 66 -6.35 1.08 8.44
N GLU A 67 -6.43 2.22 7.75
CA GLU A 67 -7.42 2.45 6.68
C GLU A 67 -7.30 1.40 5.56
N ARG A 68 -6.07 1.04 5.20
CA ARG A 68 -5.79 -0.05 4.26
C ARG A 68 -6.32 -1.40 4.75
N ALA A 69 -6.09 -1.74 6.02
CA ALA A 69 -6.53 -3.01 6.56
C ALA A 69 -8.07 -3.13 6.56
N LEU A 70 -8.80 -2.03 6.82
CA LEU A 70 -10.27 -1.98 6.71
C LEU A 70 -10.77 -2.30 5.30
N GLU A 71 -10.03 -1.88 4.28
CA GLU A 71 -10.31 -2.16 2.87
C GLU A 71 -9.74 -3.52 2.40
N GLY A 72 -9.27 -4.36 3.34
CA GLY A 72 -8.74 -5.71 3.06
C GLY A 72 -7.31 -5.73 2.52
N TRP A 73 -6.59 -4.61 2.54
CA TRP A 73 -5.18 -4.53 2.13
C TRP A 73 -4.25 -4.98 3.25
N ARG A 74 -4.02 -6.28 3.33
CA ARG A 74 -3.24 -6.92 4.39
C ARG A 74 -1.74 -6.99 4.08
N TYR A 75 -0.94 -7.03 5.13
CA TYR A 75 0.47 -7.43 5.05
C TYR A 75 0.54 -8.95 4.90
N PHE A 76 0.98 -9.42 3.74
CA PHE A 76 1.24 -10.84 3.49
C PHE A 76 2.73 -11.11 3.59
N ASP A 77 3.26 -11.09 4.82
CA ASP A 77 4.60 -11.55 5.14
C ASP A 77 4.51 -12.68 6.17
N TYR A 78 5.25 -13.76 5.95
CA TYR A 78 5.27 -14.94 6.83
C TYR A 78 5.70 -14.61 8.26
N TYR A 79 6.37 -13.49 8.48
CA TYR A 79 6.86 -13.07 9.80
C TYR A 79 5.98 -12.03 10.49
N VAL A 80 4.89 -11.58 9.85
CA VAL A 80 4.05 -10.47 10.33
C VAL A 80 2.63 -10.96 10.58
N SER A 81 2.22 -11.05 11.84
CA SER A 81 0.85 -11.38 12.23
C SER A 81 0.03 -10.10 12.42
N GLU A 82 -0.48 -9.55 11.32
CA GLU A 82 -1.35 -8.37 11.33
C GLU A 82 -2.68 -8.64 12.06
N PRO A 83 -3.06 -7.82 13.07
CA PRO A 83 -4.32 -7.92 13.77
C PRO A 83 -5.53 -7.90 12.83
N CYS A 84 -6.59 -8.63 13.17
CA CYS A 84 -7.85 -8.53 12.46
C CYS A 84 -8.57 -7.25 12.86
N THR A 85 -8.92 -6.40 11.89
CA THR A 85 -9.63 -5.13 12.15
C THR A 85 -11.03 -5.31 12.74
N ASP A 86 -11.65 -6.49 12.60
CA ASP A 86 -12.93 -6.80 13.23
C ASP A 86 -12.78 -7.17 14.72
N GLU A 87 -11.55 -7.45 15.17
CA GLU A 87 -11.23 -7.95 16.51
C GLU A 87 -10.33 -7.01 17.31
N CYS A 88 -9.86 -5.91 16.71
CA CYS A 88 -9.05 -4.90 17.37
C CYS A 88 -9.56 -3.48 17.10
N THR A 89 -9.32 -2.59 18.06
CA THR A 89 -9.53 -1.15 17.94
C THR A 89 -8.47 -0.50 17.03
N LYS A 90 -8.74 0.73 16.57
CA LYS A 90 -7.76 1.52 15.81
C LYS A 90 -6.48 1.75 16.61
N GLU A 91 -6.62 2.03 17.90
CA GLU A 91 -5.49 2.28 18.80
C GLU A 91 -4.60 1.04 18.95
N GLU A 92 -5.19 -0.14 19.16
CA GLU A 92 -4.46 -1.41 19.25
C GLU A 92 -3.74 -1.75 17.94
N TYR A 93 -4.38 -1.50 16.79
CA TYR A 93 -3.75 -1.68 15.49
C TYR A 93 -2.56 -0.74 15.29
N ILE A 94 -2.71 0.54 15.64
CA ILE A 94 -1.63 1.52 15.54
C ILE A 94 -0.46 1.14 16.45
N GLU A 95 -0.72 0.69 17.69
CA GLU A 95 0.33 0.24 18.60
C GLU A 95 1.10 -0.96 18.03
N TRP A 96 0.37 -1.96 17.50
CA TRP A 96 0.98 -3.09 16.80
C TRP A 96 1.85 -2.64 15.62
N TYR A 97 1.36 -1.70 14.80
CA TYR A 97 2.07 -1.22 13.63
C TYR A 97 3.41 -0.59 14.02
N LYS A 98 3.39 0.30 15.02
CA LYS A 98 4.59 0.97 15.52
C LYS A 98 5.60 -0.02 16.07
N LYS A 99 5.14 -0.98 16.88
CA LYS A 99 6.00 -2.05 17.42
C LYS A 99 6.64 -2.90 16.32
N THR A 100 5.90 -3.15 15.24
CA THR A 100 6.35 -4.04 14.16
C THR A 100 7.31 -3.37 13.19
N PHE A 101 7.09 -2.08 12.89
CA PHE A 101 7.79 -1.39 11.79
C PHE A 101 8.56 -0.13 12.20
N GLU A 102 8.29 0.45 13.38
CA GLU A 102 8.95 1.69 13.83
C GLU A 102 9.99 1.46 14.95
N GLU A 103 10.01 0.29 15.62
CA GLU A 103 10.98 -0.01 16.69
C GLU A 103 12.39 -0.42 16.21
N GLU A 104 12.66 -0.46 14.89
CA GLU A 104 14.01 -0.68 14.32
C GLU A 104 14.55 0.56 13.57
N VAL A 105 14.63 1.71 14.26
CA VAL A 105 15.45 2.87 13.82
C VAL A 105 16.39 3.32 14.93
#